data_AF-A0A067D3M8-F1
#
_entry.id   AF-A0A067D3M8-F1
#
_cell.length_a   1.000
_cell.length_b   1.000
_cell.length_c   1.000
_cell.angle_alpha   90.00
_cell.angle_beta   90.00
_cell.angle_gamma   90.00
#
_symmetry.space_group_name_H-M   'P 1'
#
loop_
_entity.id
_entity.type
_entity.pdbx_description
1 polymer ?
#
loop_
_entity_poly.entity_id
_entity_poly.type
_entity_poly.pdbx_seq_one_letter_code
_entity_poly.pdbx_strand_id
1 'polypeptide(L)' 'MSQNGKLMPNLDQQSTKLLNLTVLQRINPFIEEILITAAHVTFYEFNIDLSQWSRKDVEGSLFVVKRNTQPRFQFV' A
#
# COMPACT_ATOMS: atom_id res chain seq x y z
N MET A 1 20.78 -7.80 26.71
CA MET A 1 20.51 -6.95 25.53
C MET A 1 19.25 -7.47 24.86
N SER A 2 18.14 -6.74 24.94
CA SER A 2 16.86 -7.15 24.34
C SER A 2 16.96 -7.05 22.83
N GLN A 3 16.84 -8.18 22.12
CA GLN A 3 16.62 -8.14 20.68
C GLN A 3 15.21 -7.61 20.44
N ASN A 4 15.09 -6.30 20.21
CA ASN A 4 13.90 -5.70 19.60
C ASN A 4 13.84 -6.04 18.10
N GLY A 5 13.99 -7.33 17.77
CA GLY A 5 13.68 -7.83 16.45
C GLY A 5 12.19 -7.70 16.26
N LYS A 6 11.76 -6.88 15.30
CA LYS A 6 10.36 -6.75 14.90
C LYS A 6 9.80 -8.16 14.75
N LEU A 7 8.91 -8.59 15.66
CA LEU A 7 8.26 -9.89 15.59
C LEU A 7 7.46 -9.90 14.28
N MET A 8 8.04 -10.50 13.25
CA MET A 8 7.31 -10.77 12.02
C MET A 8 6.53 -12.05 12.27
N PRO A 9 5.20 -12.00 12.34
CA PRO A 9 4.42 -13.22 12.45
C PRO A 9 4.73 -14.08 11.21
N ASN A 10 5.00 -15.37 11.44
CA ASN A 10 5.22 -16.33 10.36
C ASN A 10 3.86 -16.67 9.71
N LEU A 11 3.34 -15.71 8.94
CA LEU A 11 2.09 -15.82 8.21
C LEU A 11 2.40 -16.39 6.82
N ASP A 12 1.55 -17.30 6.36
CA ASP A 12 1.56 -17.66 4.96
C ASP A 12 1.09 -16.47 4.08
N GLN A 13 1.30 -16.62 2.77
CA GLN A 13 0.98 -15.58 1.80
C GLN A 13 -0.54 -15.28 1.75
N GLN A 14 -1.40 -16.29 1.97
CA GLN A 14 -2.85 -16.13 1.91
C GLN A 14 -3.37 -15.32 3.11
N SER A 15 -2.90 -15.65 4.30
CA SER A 15 -3.19 -14.96 5.55
C SER A 15 -2.72 -13.51 5.49
N THR A 16 -1.54 -13.26 4.93
CA THR A 16 -1.03 -11.91 4.70
C THR A 16 -1.92 -11.12 3.74
N LYS A 17 -2.35 -11.73 2.62
CA LYS A 17 -3.26 -11.09 1.65
C LYS A 17 -4.62 -10.75 2.28
N LEU A 18 -5.18 -11.66 3.07
CA LEU A 18 -6.45 -11.47 3.76
C LEU A 18 -6.39 -10.35 4.80
N LEU A 19 -5.32 -10.30 5.59
CA LEU A 19 -5.10 -9.24 6.57
C LEU A 19 -4.95 -7.87 5.90
N ASN A 20 -4.13 -7.80 4.85
CA ASN A 20 -3.98 -6.56 4.08
C ASN A 20 -5.32 -6.09 3.50
N LEU A 21 -6.10 -6.99 2.90
CA LEU A 21 -7.43 -6.66 2.37
C LEU A 21 -8.37 -6.16 3.47
N THR A 22 -8.39 -6.83 4.62
CA THR A 22 -9.20 -6.44 5.78
C THR A 22 -8.84 -5.04 6.26
N VAL A 23 -7.56 -4.70 6.32
CA VAL A 23 -7.10 -3.35 6.70
C VAL A 23 -7.54 -2.31 5.67
N LEU A 24 -7.34 -2.57 4.38
CA LEU A 24 -7.75 -1.65 3.31
C LEU A 24 -9.27 -1.41 3.29
N GLN A 25 -10.06 -2.45 3.54
CA GLN A 25 -11.53 -2.36 3.58
C GLN A 25 -12.07 -1.51 4.76
N ARG A 26 -11.29 -1.35 5.84
CA ARG A 26 -11.65 -0.40 6.93
C ARG A 26 -11.65 1.05 6.46
N ILE A 27 -10.83 1.38 5.46
CA ILE A 27 -10.71 2.73 4.90
C ILE A 27 -11.65 2.88 3.70
N ASN A 28 -11.78 1.84 2.88
CA ASN A 28 -12.62 1.85 1.69
C ASN A 28 -13.36 0.51 1.53
N PRO A 29 -14.65 0.44 1.92
CA PRO A 29 -15.42 -0.81 1.93
C PRO A 29 -15.70 -1.37 0.53
N PHE A 30 -15.49 -0.57 -0.53
CA PHE A 30 -15.71 -1.00 -1.91
C PHE A 30 -14.52 -1.76 -2.50
N ILE A 31 -13.38 -1.87 -1.79
CA ILE A 31 -12.24 -2.67 -2.24
C ILE A 31 -12.63 -4.15 -2.23
N GLU A 32 -12.64 -4.75 -3.42
CA GLU A 32 -13.02 -6.16 -3.65
C GLU A 32 -11.80 -7.07 -3.60
N GLU A 33 -10.67 -6.62 -4.19
CA GLU A 33 -9.49 -7.48 -4.37
C GLU A 33 -8.19 -6.66 -4.41
N ILE A 34 -7.11 -7.20 -3.85
CA ILE A 34 -5.73 -6.75 -4.08
C ILE A 34 -5.15 -7.49 -5.28
N LEU A 35 -4.79 -6.73 -6.31
CA LEU A 35 -4.20 -7.23 -7.55
C LEU A 35 -2.66 -7.29 -7.46
N ILE A 36 -2.04 -6.23 -6.90
CA ILE A 36 -0.58 -6.10 -6.81
C ILE A 36 -0.22 -5.49 -5.45
N THR A 37 0.93 -5.90 -4.91
CA THR A 37 1.51 -5.31 -3.71
C THR A 37 2.98 -4.99 -3.96
N ALA A 38 3.42 -3.81 -3.54
CA ALA A 38 4.83 -3.46 -3.41
C ALA A 38 5.11 -3.12 -1.94
N ALA A 39 6.14 -3.75 -1.36
CA ALA A 39 6.43 -3.65 0.07
C ALA A 39 6.95 -2.26 0.48
N HIS A 40 7.63 -1.56 -0.43
CA HIS A 40 8.21 -0.26 -0.16
C HIS A 40 8.20 0.61 -1.42
N VAL A 41 7.56 1.77 -1.31
CA VAL A 41 7.49 2.82 -2.33
C VAL A 41 7.67 4.19 -1.67
N THR A 42 8.11 5.16 -2.46
CA THR A 42 8.24 6.57 -2.04
C THR A 42 7.65 7.46 -3.11
N PHE A 43 6.86 8.43 -2.70
CA PHE A 43 6.20 9.35 -3.62
C PHE A 43 7.10 10.54 -3.97
N TYR A 44 7.17 10.85 -5.27
CA TYR A 44 7.88 12.01 -5.80
C TYR A 44 6.94 12.81 -6.67
N GLU A 45 7.08 14.13 -6.61
CA GLU A 45 6.39 15.06 -7.49
C GLU A 45 7.42 15.84 -8.30
N PHE A 46 7.15 15.99 -9.60
CA PHE A 46 7.94 16.84 -10.47
C PHE A 46 7.41 18.28 -10.41
N ASN A 47 8.24 19.21 -9.97
CA ASN A 47 7.97 20.64 -10.05
C ASN A 47 8.36 21.14 -11.44
N ILE A 48 7.38 21.58 -12.22
CA ILE A 48 7.58 22.03 -13.61
C ILE A 48 8.37 23.34 -13.66
N ASP A 49 8.06 24.29 -12.77
CA ASP A 49 8.68 25.62 -12.75
C ASP A 49 10.18 25.55 -12.48
N LEU A 50 10.58 24.65 -11.59
CA LEU A 50 11.98 24.41 -11.23
C LEU A 50 12.63 23.29 -12.08
N SER A 51 11.82 22.55 -12.85
CA SER A 51 12.24 21.36 -13.59
C SER A 51 12.98 20.33 -12.74
N GLN A 52 12.48 20.08 -11.53
CA GLN A 52 13.14 19.24 -10.53
C GLN A 52 12.16 18.29 -9.84
N TRP A 53 12.67 17.15 -9.39
CA TRP A 53 11.93 16.21 -8.56
C TRP A 53 12.02 16.60 -7.08
N SER A 54 10.89 16.58 -6.40
CA SER A 54 10.80 16.74 -4.95
C SER A 54 10.26 15.46 -4.32
N ARG A 55 10.95 14.95 -3.30
CA ARG A 55 10.46 13.82 -2.51
C ARG A 55 9.32 14.31 -1.62
N LYS A 56 8.20 13.59 -1.60
CA LYS A 56 7.08 13.85 -0.69
C LYS A 56 7.23 13.01 0.57
N ASP A 57 6.61 13.48 1.66
CA ASP A 57 6.55 12.76 2.93
C ASP A 57 5.47 11.67 2.93
N VAL A 58 5.47 10.86 1.86
CA VAL A 58 4.57 9.73 1.66
C VAL A 58 5.41 8.54 1.22
N GLU A 59 5.55 7.59 2.13
CA GLU A 59 6.39 6.40 1.99
C GLU A 59 5.74 5.22 2.71
N GLY A 60 5.78 4.04 2.10
CA GLY A 60 5.16 2.85 2.67
C GLY A 60 4.91 1.76 1.64
N SER A 61 3.93 0.90 1.91
CA SER A 61 3.50 -0.13 0.97
C SER A 61 2.51 0.45 -0.05
N LEU A 62 2.56 -0.03 -1.29
CA LEU A 62 1.59 0.29 -2.35
C LEU A 62 0.69 -0.91 -2.64
N PHE A 63 -0.60 -0.66 -2.78
CA PHE A 63 -1.58 -1.68 -3.18
C PHE A 63 -2.33 -1.26 -4.43
N VAL A 64 -2.29 -2.07 -5.48
CA VAL A 64 -3.21 -1.91 -6.62
C VAL A 64 -4.45 -2.73 -6.34
N VAL A 65 -5.61 -2.09 -6.34
CA VAL A 65 -6.88 -2.69 -5.92
C VAL A 65 -7.95 -2.61 -7.00
N LYS A 66 -8.84 -3.60 -6.98
CA LYS A 66 -10.08 -3.66 -7.75
C LYS A 66 -11.24 -3.29 -6.81
N ARG A 67 -12.13 -2.39 -7.23
CA ARG A 67 -13.24 -1.87 -6.40
C ARG A 67 -14.59 -2.16 -7.02
N ASN A 68 -15.60 -2.59 -6.27
CA ASN A 68 -16.94 -2.91 -6.82
C ASN A 68 -17.79 -1.68 -7.21
N THR A 69 -17.20 -0.48 -7.20
CA THR A 69 -17.79 0.79 -7.66
C THR A 69 -16.80 1.56 -8.51
N GLN A 70 -17.25 2.59 -9.22
CA GLN A 70 -16.37 3.45 -10.01
C GLN A 70 -15.56 4.43 -9.12
N PRO A 71 -14.30 4.74 -9.47
CA PRO A 71 -13.46 4.05 -10.45
C PRO A 71 -13.12 2.61 -10.04
N ARG A 72 -13.18 1.67 -11.01
CA ARG A 72 -13.02 0.21 -10.82
C ARG A 72 -11.60 -0.21 -10.37
N PHE A 73 -10.58 0.58 -10.69
CA PHE A 73 -9.18 0.30 -10.33
C PHE A 73 -8.54 1.53 -9.70
N GLN A 74 -7.75 1.33 -8.66
CA GLN A 74 -7.11 2.39 -7.90
C GLN A 74 -5.81 1.85 -7.27
N PHE A 75 -4.85 2.73 -6.99
CA PHE A 75 -3.77 2.43 -6.05
C PHE A 75 -4.03 3.11 -4.69
N VAL A 76 -3.65 2.42 -3.62
CA VAL A 76 -3.65 2.92 -2.24
C VAL A 76 -2.22 2.95 -1.73
#